data_AF-A0A3N5S7P9-F1
#
_entry.id   AF-A0A3N5S7P9-F1
#
_cell.length_a   1.000
_cell.length_b   1.000
_cell.length_c   1.000
_cell.angle_alpha   90.00
_cell.angle_beta   90.00
_cell.angle_gamma   90.00
#
_symmetry.space_group_name_H-M   'P 1'
#
loop_
_entity.id
_entity.type
_entity.pdbx_description
1 polymer ?
#
loop_
_entity_poly.entity_id
_entity_poly.type
_entity_poly.pdbx_seq_one_letter_code
_entity_poly.pdbx_strand_id
1 'polypeptide(L)'
;MKTIRLLIPACLLIVAALACNAAQDPKPIVVTATPSNEALFNPSTPTLPYITPTPQIVPTATLPPQVAFQDAESALRNGDYETAVTFFEAVIVQTDADPELRAGAMYGQGEAALREGLYSQAVEALTAFIDSFPEDTRRAHAMFLRGDAYLGLSEWTLAITDFDMYL
;
A
#
# COMPACT_ATOMS: atom_id res chain seq x y z
N MET A 1 -24.71 21.75 47.95
CA MET A 1 -24.22 20.60 47.13
C MET A 1 -25.37 19.81 46.45
N LYS A 2 -26.47 20.44 46.02
CA LYS A 2 -27.64 19.76 45.41
C LYS A 2 -27.91 20.13 43.94
N THR A 3 -27.31 21.21 43.44
CA THR A 3 -27.50 21.69 42.06
C THR A 3 -26.58 21.00 41.04
N ILE A 4 -25.44 20.46 41.46
CA ILE A 4 -24.46 19.80 40.57
C ILE A 4 -24.90 18.40 40.11
N ARG A 5 -25.75 17.71 40.89
CA ARG A 5 -26.25 16.36 40.56
C ARG A 5 -27.38 16.38 39.52
N LEU A 6 -27.98 17.54 39.25
CA LEU A 6 -29.04 17.70 38.25
C LEU A 6 -28.52 18.13 36.87
N LEU A 7 -27.28 18.64 36.79
CA LEU A 7 -26.64 19.09 35.56
C LEU A 7 -26.08 17.94 34.70
N ILE A 8 -25.68 16.84 35.33
CA ILE A 8 -25.12 15.65 34.66
C ILE A 8 -26.13 14.97 33.72
N PRO A 9 -27.40 14.68 34.11
CA PRO A 9 -28.36 14.08 33.19
C PRO A 9 -28.79 15.05 32.07
N ALA A 10 -28.77 16.37 32.32
CA ALA A 10 -29.09 17.38 31.32
C ALA A 10 -28.01 17.48 30.23
N CYS A 11 -26.72 17.43 30.59
CA CYS A 11 -25.63 17.37 29.62
C CYS A 11 -25.66 16.09 28.77
N LEU A 12 -26.00 14.95 29.37
CA LEU A 12 -26.02 13.65 28.67
C LEU A 12 -27.14 13.58 27.60
N LEU A 13 -28.27 14.24 27.84
CA LEU A 13 -29.36 14.39 26.87
C LEU A 13 -28.99 15.31 25.69
N ILE A 14 -28.17 16.33 25.91
CA ILE A 14 -27.74 17.26 24.86
C ILE A 14 -26.73 16.61 23.90
N VAL A 15 -25.82 15.75 24.42
CA VAL A 15 -24.84 15.02 23.59
C VAL A 15 -25.52 14.00 22.67
N ALA A 16 -26.60 13.35 23.13
CA ALA A 16 -27.33 12.38 22.31
C ALA A 16 -28.05 13.01 21.11
N ALA A 17 -28.45 14.29 21.20
CA ALA A 17 -29.14 15.00 20.11
C ALA A 17 -28.21 15.44 18.97
N LEU A 18 -26.89 15.45 19.19
CA LEU A 18 -25.88 15.82 18.17
C LEU A 18 -25.41 14.63 17.32
N ALA A 19 -25.78 13.39 17.68
CA ALA A 19 -25.36 12.18 16.97
C ALA A 19 -26.22 11.82 15.73
N CYS A 20 -27.23 12.63 15.41
CA CYS A 20 -28.13 12.36 14.28
C CYS A 20 -28.10 13.51 13.28
N ASN A 21 -26.98 13.70 12.58
CA ASN A 21 -27.04 14.41 11.31
C ASN A 21 -25.94 13.97 10.35
N ALA A 22 -26.33 13.74 9.10
CA ALA A 22 -25.52 13.46 7.90
C ALA A 22 -25.14 11.99 7.60
N ALA A 23 -26.14 11.11 7.44
CA ALA A 23 -26.06 10.10 6.38
C ALA A 23 -26.66 10.72 5.10
N GLN A 24 -25.80 11.13 4.16
CA GLN A 24 -26.26 11.52 2.82
C GLN A 24 -26.28 10.25 1.95
N ASP A 25 -27.48 9.77 1.59
CA ASP A 25 -27.63 8.77 0.53
C ASP A 25 -27.16 9.37 -0.80
N PRO A 26 -26.14 8.80 -1.48
CA PRO A 26 -25.79 9.25 -2.82
C PRO A 26 -26.91 8.87 -3.78
N LYS A 27 -27.49 9.88 -4.45
CA LYS A 27 -28.52 9.67 -5.47
C LYS A 27 -27.95 8.85 -6.64
N PRO A 28 -28.65 7.81 -7.12
CA PRO A 28 -28.16 7.01 -8.25
C PRO A 28 -28.11 7.86 -9.52
N ILE A 29 -26.99 7.75 -10.24
CA ILE A 29 -26.80 8.37 -11.55
C ILE A 29 -27.54 7.50 -12.57
N VAL A 30 -28.69 7.97 -13.06
CA VAL A 30 -29.39 7.31 -14.15
C VAL A 30 -28.70 7.71 -15.45
N VAL A 31 -28.05 6.76 -16.12
CA VAL A 31 -27.54 6.94 -17.47
C VAL A 31 -28.73 6.94 -18.43
N THR A 32 -29.24 8.12 -18.74
CA THR A 32 -30.27 8.28 -19.77
C THR A 32 -29.60 8.03 -21.13
N ALA A 33 -30.00 6.95 -21.82
CA ALA A 33 -29.50 6.64 -23.15
C ALA A 33 -29.81 7.81 -24.11
N THR A 34 -28.78 8.47 -24.62
CA THR A 34 -28.89 9.35 -25.78
C THR A 34 -29.46 8.54 -26.94
N PRO A 35 -30.53 8.98 -27.63
CA PRO A 35 -31.08 8.22 -28.74
C PRO A 35 -30.02 8.10 -29.84
N SER A 36 -29.65 6.87 -30.16
CA SER A 36 -28.83 6.53 -31.31
C SER A 36 -29.53 7.04 -32.56
N ASN A 37 -28.95 8.06 -33.20
CA ASN A 37 -29.47 8.61 -34.44
C ASN A 37 -29.37 7.52 -35.53
N GLU A 38 -30.51 6.95 -35.95
CA GLU A 38 -30.59 5.84 -36.92
C GLU A 38 -30.12 6.22 -38.34
N ALA A 39 -29.71 7.48 -38.55
CA ALA A 39 -29.29 8.01 -39.84
C ALA A 39 -27.92 7.50 -40.36
N LEU A 40 -27.24 6.57 -39.65
CA LEU A 40 -25.92 6.05 -40.05
C LEU A 40 -25.91 4.65 -40.67
N PHE A 41 -27.05 3.98 -40.81
CA PHE A 41 -27.11 2.68 -41.47
C PHE A 41 -27.16 2.82 -43.00
N ASN A 42 -25.99 2.97 -43.63
CA ASN A 42 -25.82 2.71 -45.05
C ASN A 42 -25.33 1.26 -45.24
N PRO A 43 -26.14 0.33 -45.80
CA PRO A 43 -25.76 -1.08 -45.97
C PRO A 43 -24.70 -1.33 -47.06
N SER A 44 -24.13 -0.28 -47.66
CA SER A 44 -23.20 -0.39 -48.79
C SER A 44 -21.72 -0.38 -48.41
N THR A 45 -21.39 -0.54 -47.12
CA THR A 45 -19.99 -0.49 -46.66
C THR A 45 -19.42 -1.90 -46.59
N PRO A 46 -18.40 -2.28 -47.39
CA PRO A 46 -17.76 -3.58 -47.25
C PRO A 46 -17.13 -3.69 -45.86
N THR A 47 -17.56 -4.70 -45.08
CA THR A 47 -17.00 -5.02 -43.76
C THR A 47 -15.59 -5.56 -43.93
N LEU A 48 -14.59 -4.69 -43.81
CA LEU A 48 -13.21 -5.10 -43.57
C LEU A 48 -13.16 -5.84 -42.22
N PRO A 49 -12.48 -7.00 -42.12
CA PRO A 49 -12.30 -7.67 -40.84
C PRO A 49 -11.55 -6.74 -39.88
N TYR A 50 -12.19 -6.39 -38.76
CA TYR A 50 -11.55 -5.64 -37.70
C TYR A 50 -10.52 -6.55 -37.03
N ILE A 51 -9.24 -6.35 -37.35
CA ILE A 51 -8.15 -6.88 -36.52
C ILE A 51 -8.15 -6.08 -35.22
N THR A 52 -8.43 -6.73 -34.09
CA THR A 52 -8.21 -6.10 -32.79
C THR A 52 -6.71 -5.85 -32.67
N PRO A 53 -6.23 -4.59 -32.63
CA PRO A 53 -4.81 -4.34 -32.45
C PRO A 53 -4.39 -4.93 -31.11
N THR A 54 -3.42 -5.85 -31.14
CA THR A 54 -2.76 -6.31 -29.91
C THR A 54 -2.27 -5.06 -29.17
N PRO A 55 -2.66 -4.84 -27.89
CA PRO A 55 -2.18 -3.69 -27.14
C PRO A 55 -0.66 -3.69 -27.18
N GLN A 56 -0.06 -2.62 -27.72
CA GLN A 56 1.38 -2.47 -27.69
C GLN A 56 1.80 -2.34 -26.23
N ILE A 57 2.72 -3.20 -25.78
CA ILE A 57 3.38 -3.03 -24.49
C ILE A 57 4.20 -1.74 -24.63
N VAL A 58 3.68 -0.63 -24.11
CA VAL A 58 4.46 0.60 -23.96
C VAL A 58 5.45 0.32 -22.84
N PRO A 59 6.78 0.42 -23.06
CA PRO A 59 7.74 0.36 -21.97
C PRO A 59 7.37 1.46 -20.97
N THR A 60 6.98 1.06 -19.77
CA THR A 60 6.88 2.02 -18.68
C THR A 60 8.29 2.55 -18.46
N ALA A 61 8.47 3.87 -18.40
CA ALA A 61 9.79 4.44 -18.17
C ALA A 61 10.30 3.98 -16.80
N THR A 62 11.17 2.98 -16.79
CA THR A 62 11.77 2.44 -15.56
C THR A 62 12.81 3.43 -15.05
N LEU A 63 12.59 3.99 -13.87
CA LEU A 63 13.56 4.85 -13.19
C LEU A 63 14.83 4.02 -12.89
N PRO A 64 16.06 4.56 -13.10
CA PRO A 64 17.28 3.82 -12.78
C PRO A 64 17.27 3.35 -11.31
N PRO A 65 17.74 2.12 -11.00
CA PRO A 65 17.63 1.55 -9.66
C PRO A 65 18.19 2.46 -8.56
N GLN A 66 19.32 3.10 -8.82
CA GLN A 66 19.97 3.99 -7.85
C GLN A 66 19.11 5.22 -7.51
N VAL A 67 18.42 5.77 -8.50
CA VAL A 67 17.58 6.96 -8.31
C VAL A 67 16.30 6.56 -7.56
N ALA A 68 15.67 5.45 -7.96
CA ALA A 68 14.51 4.91 -7.23
C ALA A 68 14.85 4.61 -5.77
N PHE A 69 16.02 4.04 -5.48
CA PHE A 69 16.48 3.80 -4.12
C PHE A 69 16.65 5.09 -3.32
N GLN A 70 17.23 6.13 -3.92
CA GLN A 70 17.41 7.43 -3.26
C GLN A 70 16.08 8.13 -2.98
N ASP A 71 15.12 8.04 -3.90
CA ASP A 71 13.77 8.59 -3.73
C ASP A 71 13.02 7.83 -2.63
N ALA A 72 13.14 6.50 -2.58
CA ALA A 72 12.57 5.66 -1.52
C ALA A 72 13.11 6.05 -0.14
N GLU A 73 14.43 6.15 -0.02
CA GLU A 73 15.14 6.58 1.19
C GLU A 73 14.72 7.99 1.65
N SER A 74 14.49 8.90 0.69
CA SER A 74 13.98 10.25 0.98
C SER A 74 12.57 10.21 1.52
N ALA A 75 11.67 9.47 0.86
CA ALA A 75 10.29 9.28 1.29
C ALA A 75 10.22 8.66 2.70
N LEU A 76 11.03 7.62 2.96
CA LEU A 76 11.12 6.95 4.26
C LEU A 76 11.51 7.94 5.37
N ARG A 77 12.53 8.77 5.15
CA ARG A 77 12.96 9.81 6.11
C ARG A 77 11.92 10.90 6.33
N ASN A 78 11.12 11.21 5.31
CA ASN A 78 10.06 12.21 5.38
C ASN A 78 8.78 11.69 6.03
N GLY A 79 8.70 10.39 6.33
CA GLY A 79 7.49 9.75 6.86
C GLY A 79 6.45 9.40 5.81
N ASP A 80 6.79 9.51 4.53
CA ASP A 80 5.93 9.13 3.40
C ASP A 80 6.16 7.66 3.08
N TYR A 81 5.66 6.79 3.96
CA TYR A 81 6.01 5.37 3.95
C TYR A 81 5.38 4.61 2.77
N GLU A 82 4.16 4.94 2.37
CA GLU A 82 3.51 4.37 1.19
C GLU A 82 4.31 4.66 -0.10
N THR A 83 4.77 5.91 -0.25
CA THR A 83 5.64 6.29 -1.38
C THR A 83 7.00 5.59 -1.29
N ALA A 84 7.57 5.45 -0.09
CA ALA A 84 8.82 4.73 0.11
C ALA A 84 8.71 3.26 -0.32
N VAL A 85 7.64 2.56 0.08
CA VAL A 85 7.35 1.18 -0.36
C VAL A 85 7.33 1.07 -1.88
N THR A 86 6.62 1.99 -2.54
CA THR A 86 6.49 2.00 -4.01
C THR A 86 7.84 2.18 -4.71
N PHE A 87 8.68 3.08 -4.23
CA PHE A 87 10.00 3.29 -4.83
C PHE A 87 10.97 2.15 -4.53
N PHE A 88 10.93 1.54 -3.35
CA PHE A 88 11.73 0.34 -3.07
C PHE A 88 11.30 -0.85 -3.95
N GLU A 89 10.00 -1.06 -4.16
CA GLU A 89 9.49 -2.07 -5.08
C GLU A 89 10.05 -1.87 -6.50
N ALA A 90 10.07 -0.62 -6.97
CA ALA A 90 10.63 -0.28 -8.28
C ALA A 90 12.12 -0.64 -8.42
N VAL A 91 12.89 -0.70 -7.32
CA VAL A 91 14.27 -1.21 -7.32
C VAL A 91 14.28 -2.74 -7.37
N ILE A 92 13.44 -3.40 -6.59
CA ILE A 92 13.45 -4.86 -6.40
C ILE A 92 13.07 -5.60 -7.69
N VAL A 93 12.12 -5.07 -8.45
CA VAL A 93 11.66 -5.65 -9.73
C VAL A 93 12.71 -5.58 -10.84
N GLN A 94 13.73 -4.74 -10.70
CA GLN A 94 14.86 -4.63 -11.64
C GLN A 94 15.92 -5.69 -11.29
N THR A 95 15.72 -6.91 -11.77
CA THR A 95 16.56 -8.08 -11.41
C THR A 95 18.02 -7.98 -11.86
N ASP A 96 18.32 -7.10 -12.80
CA ASP A 96 19.67 -6.78 -13.29
C ASP A 96 20.39 -5.71 -12.46
N ALA A 97 19.71 -5.09 -11.49
CA ALA A 97 20.32 -4.16 -10.55
C ALA A 97 21.31 -4.86 -9.62
N ASP A 98 22.23 -4.06 -9.06
CA ASP A 98 23.22 -4.51 -8.07
C ASP A 98 22.53 -5.28 -6.92
N PRO A 99 22.96 -6.52 -6.62
CA PRO A 99 22.43 -7.31 -5.51
C PRO A 99 22.44 -6.56 -4.17
N GLU A 100 23.46 -5.77 -3.86
CA GLU A 100 23.53 -5.00 -2.61
C GLU A 100 22.45 -3.91 -2.56
N LEU A 101 22.21 -3.26 -3.69
CA LEU A 101 21.16 -2.25 -3.81
C LEU A 101 19.77 -2.88 -3.67
N ARG A 102 19.55 -4.05 -4.29
CA ARG A 102 18.32 -4.83 -4.13
C ARG A 102 18.11 -5.31 -2.70
N ALA A 103 19.18 -5.74 -2.02
CA ALA A 103 19.14 -6.08 -0.60
C ALA A 103 18.70 -4.88 0.24
N GLY A 104 19.30 -3.71 -0.02
CA GLY A 104 18.89 -2.47 0.62
C GLY A 104 17.43 -2.13 0.37
N ALA A 105 16.94 -2.32 -0.85
CA ALA A 105 15.55 -2.02 -1.17
C ALA A 105 14.57 -2.98 -0.47
N MET A 106 14.85 -4.28 -0.41
CA MET A 106 14.00 -5.23 0.32
C MET A 106 13.94 -4.91 1.82
N TYR A 107 15.10 -4.61 2.42
CA TYR A 107 15.18 -4.18 3.81
C TYR A 107 14.38 -2.89 4.05
N GLY A 108 14.61 -1.87 3.20
CA GLY A 108 13.94 -0.56 3.30
C GLY A 108 12.44 -0.64 3.06
N GLN A 109 11.98 -1.47 2.13
CA GLN A 109 10.56 -1.74 1.90
C GLN A 109 9.92 -2.35 3.14
N GLY A 110 10.59 -3.31 3.77
CA GLY A 110 10.16 -3.92 5.02
C GLY A 110 10.00 -2.90 6.15
N GLU A 111 10.99 -2.03 6.33
CA GLU A 111 10.93 -0.94 7.32
C GLU A 111 9.80 0.05 7.02
N ALA A 112 9.67 0.50 5.77
CA ALA A 112 8.63 1.42 5.35
C ALA A 112 7.23 0.82 5.57
N ALA A 113 7.02 -0.42 5.11
CA ALA A 113 5.75 -1.12 5.27
C ALA A 113 5.39 -1.32 6.75
N LEU A 114 6.36 -1.63 7.61
CA LEU A 114 6.13 -1.75 9.05
C LEU A 114 5.67 -0.41 9.65
N ARG A 115 6.33 0.70 9.29
CA ARG A 115 6.00 2.04 9.78
C ARG A 115 4.63 2.53 9.30
N GLU A 116 4.20 2.12 8.10
CA GLU A 116 2.86 2.38 7.56
C GLU A 116 1.77 1.51 8.22
N GLY A 117 2.16 0.44 8.93
CA GLY A 117 1.21 -0.55 9.48
C GLY A 117 0.78 -1.62 8.48
N LEU A 118 1.48 -1.73 7.34
CA LEU A 118 1.29 -2.78 6.34
C LEU A 118 2.02 -4.06 6.77
N TYR A 119 1.62 -4.61 7.91
CA TYR A 119 2.38 -5.67 8.58
C TYR A 119 2.61 -6.92 7.72
N SER A 120 1.62 -7.34 6.91
CA SER A 120 1.79 -8.48 6.00
C SER A 120 2.85 -8.22 4.92
N GLN A 121 2.88 -7.02 4.34
CA GLN A 121 3.89 -6.65 3.35
C GLN A 121 5.27 -6.51 4.00
N ALA A 122 5.34 -5.99 5.22
CA ALA A 122 6.59 -5.91 5.97
C ALA A 122 7.18 -7.30 6.20
N VAL A 123 6.35 -8.27 6.62
CA VAL A 123 6.78 -9.68 6.77
C VAL A 123 7.31 -10.26 5.47
N GLU A 124 6.60 -10.04 4.36
CA GLU A 124 7.02 -10.54 3.04
C GLU A 124 8.38 -9.96 2.61
N ALA A 125 8.53 -8.64 2.65
CA ALA A 125 9.76 -7.96 2.23
C ALA A 125 10.96 -8.34 3.12
N LEU A 126 10.78 -8.37 4.44
CA LEU A 126 11.84 -8.75 5.38
C LEU A 126 12.21 -10.23 5.27
N THR A 127 11.24 -11.10 4.99
CA THR A 127 11.52 -12.52 4.73
C THR A 127 12.34 -12.69 3.46
N ALA A 128 11.93 -12.04 2.36
CA ALA A 128 12.69 -12.06 1.12
C ALA A 128 14.13 -11.57 1.31
N PHE A 129 14.33 -10.52 2.11
CA PHE A 129 15.66 -10.03 2.49
C PHE A 129 16.48 -11.06 3.29
N ILE A 130 15.92 -11.60 4.39
CA ILE A 130 16.59 -12.57 5.27
C ILE A 130 17.01 -13.83 4.51
N ASP A 131 16.15 -14.31 3.61
CA ASP A 131 16.36 -15.54 2.85
C ASP A 131 17.34 -15.34 1.68
N SER A 132 17.27 -14.19 1.00
CA SER A 132 18.10 -13.91 -0.17
C SER A 132 19.50 -13.40 0.19
N PHE A 133 19.66 -12.76 1.36
CA PHE A 133 20.89 -12.11 1.79
C PHE A 133 21.32 -12.55 3.20
N PRO A 134 21.64 -13.85 3.41
CA PRO A 134 21.93 -14.41 4.73
C PRO A 134 23.18 -13.81 5.41
N GLU A 135 24.10 -13.25 4.63
CA GLU A 135 25.36 -12.66 5.12
C GLU A 135 25.29 -11.13 5.29
N ASP A 136 24.14 -10.50 4.98
CA ASP A 136 23.98 -9.05 5.15
C ASP A 136 24.02 -8.67 6.63
N THR A 137 24.78 -7.62 6.96
CA THR A 137 24.97 -7.17 8.35
C THR A 137 23.68 -6.71 9.02
N ARG A 138 22.65 -6.35 8.24
CA ARG A 138 21.34 -5.94 8.74
C ARG A 138 20.41 -7.11 9.01
N ARG A 139 20.79 -8.35 8.70
CA ARG A 139 19.93 -9.54 8.84
C ARG A 139 19.32 -9.70 10.23
N ALA A 140 20.13 -9.55 11.28
CA ALA A 140 19.62 -9.63 12.65
C ALA A 140 18.55 -8.56 12.91
N HIS A 141 18.81 -7.31 12.50
CA HIS A 141 17.82 -6.24 12.66
C HIS A 141 16.56 -6.46 11.80
N ALA A 142 16.68 -7.04 10.61
CA ALA A 142 15.52 -7.42 9.80
C ALA A 142 14.64 -8.46 10.49
N MET A 143 15.22 -9.41 11.24
CA MET A 143 14.45 -10.34 12.08
C MET A 143 13.70 -9.59 13.17
N PHE A 144 14.35 -8.64 13.85
CA PHE A 144 13.68 -7.79 14.83
C PHE A 144 12.47 -7.04 14.23
N LEU A 145 12.66 -6.37 13.10
CA LEU A 145 11.57 -5.66 12.41
C LEU A 145 10.45 -6.61 11.95
N ARG A 146 10.79 -7.84 11.54
CA ARG A 146 9.80 -8.84 11.14
C ARG A 146 9.03 -9.37 12.34
N GLY A 147 9.69 -9.50 13.48
CA GLY A 147 9.06 -9.76 14.78
C GLY A 147 8.04 -8.69 15.14
N ASP A 148 8.38 -7.41 14.98
CA ASP A 148 7.45 -6.28 15.19
C ASP A 148 6.25 -6.34 14.22
N ALA A 149 6.49 -6.71 12.96
CA ALA A 149 5.42 -6.92 11.98
C ALA A 149 4.50 -8.08 12.40
N TYR A 150 5.05 -9.19 12.90
CA TYR A 150 4.27 -10.30 13.44
C TYR A 150 3.47 -9.91 14.68
N LEU A 151 3.98 -9.03 15.56
CA LEU A 151 3.20 -8.46 16.66
C LEU A 151 2.00 -7.67 16.13
N GLY A 152 2.18 -6.85 15.09
CA GLY A 152 1.10 -6.12 14.41
C GLY A 152 0.02 -7.04 13.84
N LEU A 153 0.40 -8.24 13.40
CA LEU A 153 -0.52 -9.29 12.94
C LEU A 153 -1.11 -10.16 14.05
N SER A 154 -0.70 -9.96 15.31
CA SER A 154 -1.03 -10.86 16.43
C SER A 154 -0.50 -12.29 16.27
N GLU A 155 0.57 -12.48 15.50
CA GLU A 155 1.26 -13.75 15.28
C GLU A 155 2.35 -13.97 16.34
N TRP A 156 1.93 -14.08 17.60
CA TRP A 156 2.83 -14.03 18.77
C TRP A 156 3.96 -15.07 18.74
N THR A 157 3.67 -16.28 18.28
CA THR A 157 4.67 -17.36 18.22
C THR A 157 5.77 -17.04 17.21
N LEU A 158 5.42 -16.46 16.06
CA LEU A 158 6.40 -16.05 15.05
C LEU A 158 7.22 -14.86 15.53
N ALA A 159 6.58 -13.88 16.19
CA ALA A 159 7.27 -12.74 16.78
C ALA A 159 8.33 -13.18 17.81
N ILE A 160 7.96 -14.06 18.76
CA ILE A 160 8.90 -14.58 19.77
C ILE A 160 10.08 -15.29 19.10
N THR A 161 9.82 -16.10 18.07
CA THR A 161 10.87 -16.82 17.33
C THR A 161 11.87 -15.85 16.70
N ASP A 162 11.39 -14.78 16.07
CA ASP A 162 12.26 -13.78 15.44
C ASP A 162 13.05 -12.96 16.48
N PHE A 163 12.44 -12.63 17.63
CA PHE A 163 13.14 -11.93 18.71
C PHE A 163 14.22 -12.79 19.38
N ASP A 164 13.96 -14.08 19.60
CA ASP A 164 14.96 -15.01 20.15
C ASP A 164 16.16 -15.19 19.22
N MET A 165 15.93 -15.10 17.90
CA MET A 165 16.99 -15.18 16.89
C MET A 165 17.80 -13.89 16.75
N TYR A 166 17.27 -12.75 17.21
CA TYR A 166 17.93 -11.45 17.17
C TYR A 166 18.91 -11.21 18.33
N LEU A 167 18.63 -11.78 19.51
CA LEU A 167 19.40 -11.60 20.76
C LEU A 167 20.71 -12.40 20.80
#